data_AF-A0A2U1P210-F1
#
_entry.id   AF-A0A2U1P210-F1
#
_cell.length_a   1.000
_cell.length_b   1.000
_cell.length_c   1.000
_cell.angle_alpha   90.00
_cell.angle_beta   90.00
_cell.angle_gamma   90.00
#
_symmetry.space_group_name_H-M   'P 1'
#
loop_
_entity.id
_entity.type
_entity.pdbx_description
1 polymer ?
#
loop_
_entity_poly.entity_id
_entity_poly.type
_entity_poly.pdbx_seq_one_letter_code
_entity_poly.pdbx_strand_id
1 'polypeptide(L)'
;MSSGDWMCGACQHSNFKKRDVCQICQCPKFATPSEISTYTNKTKVLAGDWYCCCEAHNFANRTECYKCGTHKEYIMMMAYTSSSYNPYNASMLPGGKVGDWMCNRCQGHNFASKVECYKCKSPRE
;
A
#
# COMPACT_ATOMS: atom_id res chain seq x y z
N MET A 1 0.20 -12.13 22.39
CA MET A 1 1.29 -12.82 21.69
C MET A 1 1.18 -14.29 21.97
N SER A 2 1.06 -15.09 20.91
CA SER A 2 1.21 -16.56 21.00
C SER A 2 2.67 -16.89 21.33
N SER A 3 2.94 -18.08 21.87
CA SER A 3 4.32 -18.51 22.14
C SER A 3 5.15 -18.52 20.85
N GLY A 4 6.09 -17.57 20.74
CA GLY A 4 7.04 -17.42 19.62
C GLY A 4 6.74 -16.32 18.60
N ASP A 5 5.66 -15.55 18.76
CA ASP A 5 5.48 -14.29 18.02
C ASP A 5 6.54 -13.27 18.44
N TRP A 6 6.95 -12.38 17.52
CA TRP A 6 8.05 -11.45 17.75
C TRP A 6 7.69 -10.01 17.40
N MET A 7 8.23 -9.07 18.18
CA MET A 7 8.01 -7.64 17.99
C MET A 7 9.15 -7.04 17.18
N CYS A 8 8.83 -6.25 16.16
CA CYS A 8 9.83 -5.63 15.32
C CYS A 8 10.57 -4.51 16.04
N GLY A 9 11.90 -4.58 16.15
CA GLY A 9 12.71 -3.53 16.78
C GLY A 9 12.68 -2.17 16.07
N ALA A 10 12.30 -2.12 14.79
CA ALA A 10 12.24 -0.88 14.01
C ALA A 10 10.89 -0.14 14.11
N CYS A 11 9.77 -0.86 14.03
CA CYS A 11 8.44 -0.25 13.99
C CYS A 11 7.47 -0.78 15.06
N GLN A 12 7.96 -1.62 15.98
CA GLN A 12 7.20 -2.23 17.09
C GLN A 12 5.97 -3.05 16.66
N HIS A 13 5.84 -3.37 15.38
CA HIS A 13 4.77 -4.24 14.90
C HIS A 13 4.97 -5.68 15.38
N SER A 14 3.90 -6.29 15.90
CA SER A 14 3.87 -7.71 16.28
C SER A 14 3.75 -8.60 15.04
N ASN A 15 4.68 -9.53 14.89
CA ASN A 15 4.74 -10.46 13.76
C ASN A 15 4.52 -11.89 14.24
N PHE A 16 3.87 -12.70 13.40
CA PHE A 16 3.73 -14.13 13.65
C PHE A 16 5.08 -14.82 13.68
N LYS A 17 5.23 -15.83 14.55
CA LYS A 17 6.45 -16.66 14.71
C LYS A 17 7.11 -17.07 13.39
N LYS A 18 6.31 -17.45 12.40
CA LYS A 18 6.72 -17.97 11.09
C LYS A 18 7.37 -16.95 10.15
N ARG A 19 7.33 -15.65 10.49
CA ARG A 19 7.93 -14.60 9.66
C ARG A 19 9.37 -14.35 10.08
N ASP A 20 10.28 -14.28 9.11
CA ASP A 20 11.68 -13.90 9.33
C ASP A 20 11.94 -12.40 9.11
N VAL A 21 10.94 -11.68 8.57
CA VAL A 21 10.97 -10.23 8.34
C VAL A 21 9.64 -9.58 8.78
N CYS A 22 9.72 -8.32 9.21
CA CYS A 22 8.55 -7.59 9.70
C CYS A 22 7.53 -7.36 8.58
N GLN A 23 6.25 -7.61 8.86
CA GLN A 23 5.15 -7.39 7.91
C GLN A 23 5.02 -5.94 7.45
N ILE A 24 5.38 -4.96 8.30
CA ILE A 24 5.21 -3.54 8.00
C ILE A 24 6.46 -2.94 7.35
N CYS A 25 7.61 -3.06 8.00
CA CYS A 25 8.83 -2.37 7.55
C CYS A 25 9.87 -3.29 6.88
N GLN A 26 9.63 -4.61 6.85
CA GLN A 26 10.57 -5.63 6.35
C GLN A 26 11.89 -5.72 7.12
N CYS A 27 12.01 -5.07 8.29
CA CYS A 27 13.15 -5.26 9.18
C CYS A 27 13.27 -6.76 9.53
N PRO A 28 14.45 -7.38 9.36
CA PRO A 28 14.69 -8.77 9.76
C PRO A 28 14.41 -9.00 11.26
N LYS A 29 13.97 -10.21 11.59
CA LYS A 29 13.70 -10.64 12.97
C LYS A 29 14.91 -10.50 13.89
N PHE A 30 16.10 -10.74 13.35
CA PHE A 30 17.38 -10.68 14.06
C PHE A 30 18.29 -9.55 13.55
N ALA A 31 17.70 -8.43 13.11
CA ALA A 31 18.47 -7.28 12.65
C ALA A 31 19.32 -6.67 13.79
N THR A 32 20.52 -6.24 13.46
CA THR A 32 21.41 -5.50 14.37
C THR A 32 20.87 -4.09 14.64
N PRO A 33 21.28 -3.43 15.74
CA PRO A 33 20.85 -2.05 16.04
C PRO A 33 21.12 -1.04 14.92
N SER A 34 22.23 -1.19 14.19
CA SER A 34 22.56 -0.36 13.03
C SER A 34 21.61 -0.61 11.86
N GLU A 35 21.26 -1.87 11.57
CA GLU A 35 20.28 -2.21 10.55
C GLU A 35 18.88 -1.71 10.90
N ILE A 36 18.46 -1.87 12.16
CA ILE A 36 17.15 -1.39 12.68
C ILE A 36 16.93 0.09 12.31
N SER A 37 17.95 0.93 12.47
CA SER A 37 17.87 2.37 12.15
C SER A 37 17.52 2.66 10.67
N THR A 38 17.84 1.73 9.77
CA THR A 38 17.53 1.85 8.33
C THR A 38 16.05 1.55 8.04
N TYR A 39 15.33 0.97 8.99
CA TYR A 39 13.93 0.54 8.85
C TYR A 39 12.95 1.30 9.75
N THR A 40 13.42 2.11 10.70
CA THR A 40 12.57 2.89 11.64
C THR A 40 11.60 3.83 10.93
N ASN A 41 11.97 4.34 9.74
CA ASN A 41 11.12 5.20 8.91
C ASN A 41 10.57 4.53 7.64
N LYS A 42 10.75 3.22 7.47
CA LYS A 42 10.20 2.48 6.33
C LYS A 42 8.83 1.92 6.67
N THR A 43 7.82 2.78 6.80
CA THR A 43 6.44 2.33 6.53
C THR A 43 6.34 2.17 5.01
N LYS A 44 6.57 0.95 4.50
CA LYS A 44 6.38 0.67 3.07
C LYS A 44 4.88 0.66 2.78
N VAL A 45 4.28 1.84 2.67
CA VAL A 45 3.00 2.00 1.96
C VAL A 45 3.33 1.77 0.50
N LEU A 46 2.90 0.63 -0.04
CA LEU A 46 3.13 0.28 -1.43
C LEU A 46 2.10 1.01 -2.30
N ALA A 47 2.44 1.19 -3.58
CA ALA A 47 1.49 1.76 -4.53
C ALA A 47 0.20 0.94 -4.57
N GLY A 48 -0.93 1.60 -4.37
CA GLY A 48 -2.25 0.98 -4.33
C GLY A 48 -2.73 0.55 -2.94
N ASP A 49 -1.84 0.55 -1.93
CA ASP A 49 -2.26 0.47 -0.52
C ASP A 49 -3.11 1.70 -0.19
N TRP A 50 -4.09 1.52 0.68
CA TRP A 50 -5.08 2.55 0.96
C TRP A 50 -5.41 2.65 2.44
N TYR A 51 -5.61 3.88 2.89
CA TYR A 51 -6.03 4.18 4.26
C TYR A 51 -7.55 4.31 4.30
N CYS A 52 -8.16 3.66 5.28
CA CYS A 52 -9.57 3.86 5.58
C CYS A 52 -9.76 5.10 6.47
N CYS A 53 -10.96 5.69 6.48
CA CYS A 53 -11.31 6.78 7.41
C CYS A 53 -11.19 6.40 8.89
N CYS A 54 -11.11 5.09 9.21
CA CYS A 54 -10.83 4.60 10.57
C CYS A 54 -9.33 4.44 10.86
N GLU A 55 -8.49 5.08 10.03
CA GLU A 55 -7.01 5.12 10.07
C GLU A 55 -6.33 3.77 9.82
N ALA A 56 -7.10 2.73 9.48
CA ALA A 56 -6.56 1.43 9.14
C ALA A 56 -5.86 1.45 7.77
N HIS A 57 -4.62 0.98 7.74
CA HIS A 57 -3.88 0.71 6.51
C HIS A 57 -4.32 -0.62 5.88
N ASN A 58 -4.71 -0.60 4.61
CA ASN A 58 -5.14 -1.77 3.86
C ASN A 58 -4.22 -2.02 2.67
N PHE A 59 -3.85 -3.29 2.48
CA PHE A 59 -3.08 -3.69 1.31
C PHE A 59 -3.86 -3.48 0.01
N ALA A 60 -3.14 -3.22 -1.09
CA ALA A 60 -3.70 -2.92 -2.40
C ALA A 60 -4.74 -3.94 -2.92
N ASN A 61 -4.60 -5.21 -2.53
CA ASN A 61 -5.50 -6.30 -2.93
C ASN A 61 -6.81 -6.37 -2.12
N ARG A 62 -6.97 -5.57 -1.07
CA ARG A 62 -8.22 -5.52 -0.29
C ARG A 62 -9.22 -4.57 -0.93
N THR A 63 -10.42 -5.07 -1.16
CA THR A 63 -11.61 -4.30 -1.56
C THR A 63 -12.34 -3.71 -0.35
N GLU A 64 -12.13 -4.27 0.83
CA GLU A 64 -12.78 -3.84 2.09
C GLU A 64 -11.75 -3.64 3.19
N CYS A 65 -12.04 -2.70 4.09
CA CYS A 65 -11.16 -2.41 5.20
C CYS A 65 -11.07 -3.62 6.12
N TYR A 66 -9.85 -4.07 6.45
CA TYR A 66 -9.65 -5.20 7.34
C TYR A 66 -10.22 -4.97 8.76
N LYS A 67 -10.40 -3.70 9.15
CA LYS A 67 -10.84 -3.30 10.49
C LYS A 67 -12.34 -3.01 10.57
N CYS A 68 -12.90 -2.26 9.62
CA CYS A 68 -14.29 -1.80 9.69
C CYS A 68 -15.18 -2.24 8.52
N GLY A 69 -14.64 -2.99 7.55
CA GLY A 69 -15.40 -3.50 6.40
C GLY A 69 -15.79 -2.43 5.37
N THR A 70 -15.46 -1.15 5.58
CA THR A 70 -15.76 -0.10 4.60
C THR A 70 -15.10 -0.41 3.26
N HIS A 71 -15.89 -0.32 2.18
CA HIS A 71 -15.41 -0.61 0.84
C HIS A 71 -14.42 0.46 0.34
N LYS A 72 -13.34 0.02 -0.31
CA LYS A 72 -12.30 0.87 -0.89
C LYS A 72 -12.90 1.91 -1.85
N GLU A 73 -13.88 1.51 -2.66
CA GLU A 73 -14.55 2.41 -3.59
C GLU A 73 -15.37 3.47 -2.89
N TYR A 74 -15.90 3.22 -1.68
CA TYR A 74 -16.62 4.24 -0.91
C TYR A 74 -15.66 5.30 -0.36
N ILE A 75 -14.49 4.89 0.10
CA ILE A 75 -13.42 5.82 0.51
C ILE A 75 -12.92 6.63 -0.68
N MET A 76 -12.73 5.97 -1.82
CA MET A 76 -12.44 6.67 -3.07
C MET A 76 -13.59 7.63 -3.39
N MET A 77 -14.86 7.18 -3.33
CA MET A 77 -16.09 7.94 -3.61
C MET A 77 -16.12 9.27 -2.84
N MET A 78 -15.79 9.21 -1.56
CA MET A 78 -15.71 10.37 -0.67
C MET A 78 -14.51 11.28 -0.94
N ALA A 79 -13.41 10.76 -1.50
CA ALA A 79 -12.33 11.58 -2.01
C ALA A 79 -12.67 12.30 -3.34
N TYR A 80 -13.61 11.78 -4.15
CA TYR A 80 -14.02 12.46 -5.41
C TYR A 80 -14.89 13.71 -5.16
N THR A 81 -15.55 13.85 -4.00
CA THR A 81 -16.39 15.02 -3.70
C THR A 81 -15.57 16.23 -3.24
N SER A 82 -14.32 16.03 -2.81
CA SER A 82 -13.33 17.10 -2.61
C SER A 82 -12.55 17.32 -3.90
N SER A 83 -13.18 18.07 -4.82
CA SER A 83 -12.62 18.77 -5.99
C SER A 83 -11.14 18.52 -6.34
N SER A 84 -10.90 18.11 -7.60
CA SER A 84 -9.65 18.13 -8.40
C SER A 84 -9.00 16.79 -8.78
N TYR A 85 -9.71 15.65 -8.73
CA TYR A 85 -9.14 14.39 -9.22
C TYR A 85 -9.49 14.13 -10.69
N ASN A 86 -8.47 14.07 -11.55
CA ASN A 86 -8.58 13.53 -12.90
C ASN A 86 -8.34 12.00 -12.82
N PRO A 87 -9.32 11.14 -13.13
CA PRO A 87 -9.20 9.68 -13.02
C PRO A 87 -8.17 9.05 -13.97
N TYR A 88 -7.65 9.83 -14.90
CA TYR A 88 -6.55 9.45 -15.80
C TYR A 88 -5.17 9.81 -15.22
N ASN A 89 -5.12 10.59 -14.14
CA ASN A 89 -3.88 11.02 -13.49
C ASN A 89 -3.59 10.21 -12.22
N ALA A 90 -2.81 9.14 -12.38
CA ALA A 90 -2.36 8.29 -11.28
C ALA A 90 -1.47 9.00 -10.25
N SER A 91 -0.85 10.14 -10.58
CA SER A 91 0.04 10.86 -9.65
C SER A 91 -0.73 11.48 -8.48
N MET A 92 -2.05 11.56 -8.57
CA MET A 92 -2.93 12.11 -7.53
C MET A 92 -3.44 11.02 -6.57
N LEU A 93 -3.08 9.75 -6.79
CA LEU A 93 -3.40 8.64 -5.87
C LEU A 93 -2.40 8.56 -4.72
N PRO A 94 -2.83 8.17 -3.50
CA PRO A 94 -1.91 7.85 -2.41
C PRO A 94 -0.86 6.80 -2.85
N GLY A 95 0.42 7.17 -2.77
CA GLY A 95 1.53 6.33 -3.20
C GLY A 95 1.77 6.28 -4.73
N GLY A 96 1.00 7.03 -5.51
CA GLY A 96 1.24 7.23 -6.94
C GLY A 96 2.48 8.09 -7.17
N LYS A 97 3.30 7.71 -8.15
CA LYS A 97 4.49 8.48 -8.55
C LYS A 97 4.23 9.27 -9.82
N VAL A 98 5.02 10.33 -10.03
CA VAL A 98 4.99 11.08 -11.28
C VAL A 98 5.28 10.14 -12.46
N GLY A 99 4.43 10.16 -13.47
CA GLY A 99 4.55 9.33 -14.67
C GLY A 99 3.82 8.00 -14.60
N ASP A 100 3.37 7.56 -13.41
CA ASP A 100 2.42 6.47 -13.28
C ASP A 100 1.13 6.82 -14.03
N TRP A 101 0.38 5.82 -14.49
CA TRP A 101 -0.79 6.04 -15.34
C TRP A 101 -1.93 5.06 -15.03
N MET A 102 -3.16 5.55 -15.18
CA MET A 102 -4.36 4.73 -15.03
C MET A 102 -4.78 4.18 -16.39
N CYS A 103 -5.02 2.87 -16.47
CA CYS A 103 -5.55 2.27 -17.69
C CYS A 103 -6.97 2.77 -17.95
N ASN A 104 -7.20 3.35 -19.13
CA ASN A 104 -8.51 3.89 -19.53
C ASN A 104 -9.59 2.81 -19.68
N ARG A 105 -9.23 1.55 -19.96
CA ARG A 105 -10.20 0.46 -20.14
C ARG A 105 -10.65 -0.19 -18.83
N CYS A 106 -9.76 -0.31 -17.84
CA CYS A 106 -10.02 -1.11 -16.64
C CYS A 106 -9.68 -0.40 -15.32
N GLN A 107 -9.31 0.87 -15.39
CA GLN A 107 -8.86 1.72 -14.27
C GLN A 107 -7.77 1.07 -13.40
N GLY A 108 -6.98 0.15 -13.97
CA GLY A 108 -5.82 -0.43 -13.29
C GLY A 108 -4.67 0.57 -13.25
N HIS A 109 -4.11 0.80 -12.06
CA HIS A 109 -2.91 1.62 -11.86
C HIS A 109 -1.66 0.94 -12.42
N ASN A 110 -0.86 1.64 -13.20
CA ASN A 110 0.37 1.13 -13.81
C ASN A 110 1.54 2.05 -13.46
N PHE A 111 2.69 1.44 -13.16
CA PHE A 111 3.92 2.19 -12.96
C PHE A 111 4.37 2.88 -14.26
N ALA A 112 5.06 4.02 -14.12
CA ALA A 112 5.55 4.82 -15.23
C ALA A 112 6.36 4.04 -16.27
N SER A 113 7.07 2.99 -15.83
CA SER A 113 7.89 2.11 -16.68
C SER A 113 7.08 1.12 -17.52
N LYS A 114 5.78 0.97 -17.26
CA LYS A 114 4.92 0.06 -18.02
C LYS A 114 4.39 0.75 -19.26
N VAL A 115 4.56 0.09 -20.39
CA VAL A 115 3.99 0.47 -21.69
C VAL A 115 2.63 -0.20 -21.96
N GLU A 116 2.26 -1.18 -21.14
CA GLU A 116 1.00 -1.91 -21.20
C GLU A 116 0.41 -2.09 -19.81
N CYS A 117 -0.92 -2.22 -19.75
CA CYS A 117 -1.63 -2.40 -18.50
C CYS A 117 -1.27 -3.74 -17.88
N TYR A 118 -0.88 -3.74 -16.59
CA TYR A 118 -0.56 -4.97 -15.89
C TYR A 118 -1.73 -5.96 -15.84
N LYS A 119 -2.97 -5.44 -15.79
CA LYS A 119 -4.21 -6.19 -15.62
C LYS A 119 -4.80 -6.67 -16.94
N CYS A 120 -5.11 -5.76 -17.87
CA CYS A 120 -5.80 -6.12 -19.12
C CYS A 120 -4.89 -6.16 -20.35
N LYS A 121 -3.59 -5.90 -20.20
CA LYS A 121 -2.58 -5.91 -21.28
C LYS A 121 -2.84 -4.89 -22.40
N SER A 122 -3.78 -3.96 -22.22
CA SER A 122 -3.96 -2.88 -23.20
C SER A 122 -2.76 -1.94 -23.21
N PRO A 123 -2.40 -1.35 -24.36
CA PRO A 123 -1.32 -0.37 -24.43
C PRO A 123 -1.62 0.87 -23.59
N ARG A 124 -0.55 1.59 -23.22
CA ARG A 124 -0.62 2.94 -22.67
C ARG A 124 -1.03 3.89 -23.78
N GLU A 125 -2.19 4.52 -23.61
CA GLU A 125 -2.69 5.61 -24.47
C GLU A 125 -2.36 6.97 -23.85
#